data_AF-A0A8J7S5I7-F1
#
_entry.id   AF-A0A8J7S5I7-F1
#
_cell.length_a   1.000
_cell.length_b   1.000
_cell.length_c   1.000
_cell.angle_alpha   90.00
_cell.angle_beta   90.00
_cell.angle_gamma   90.00
#
_symmetry.space_group_name_H-M   'P 1'
#
loop_
_entity.id
_entity.type
_entity.pdbx_description
1 polymer ?
#
loop_
_entity_poly.entity_id
_entity_poly.type
_entity_poly.pdbx_seq_one_letter_code
_entity_poly.pdbx_strand_id
1 'polypeptide(L)'
;MNTALSHSILKPDNAASQNVIPEGERMASLSDGRNSRRLSLIFESHTQQADVFDLIGWSDLPDSLKMVVRTDMEAYRDELLGLYSTCDRNVQRRRKSVSYWVKAYRDGICSLQTAVSALS
;
A
#
# COMPACT_ATOMS: atom_id res chain seq x y z
N MET A 1 -18.40 -85.54 -1.68
CA MET A 1 -17.89 -85.14 -0.35
C MET A 1 -17.89 -83.63 -0.29
N ASN A 2 -18.56 -83.10 0.74
CA ASN A 2 -18.44 -81.75 1.30
C ASN A 2 -19.05 -80.58 0.49
N THR A 3 -20.27 -80.18 0.90
CA THR A 3 -20.65 -78.88 1.52
C THR A 3 -20.79 -77.73 0.51
N ALA A 4 -22.02 -77.49 0.01
CA ALA A 4 -23.00 -76.50 0.54
C ALA A 4 -22.57 -75.05 0.24
N LEU A 5 -23.03 -74.48 -0.88
CA LEU A 5 -24.29 -73.71 -1.05
C LEU A 5 -24.10 -72.25 -0.55
N SER A 6 -23.78 -71.35 -1.47
CA SER A 6 -24.73 -70.52 -2.25
C SER A 6 -25.41 -69.46 -1.39
N HIS A 7 -25.18 -68.18 -1.70
CA HIS A 7 -26.18 -67.09 -1.59
C HIS A 7 -25.59 -65.89 -2.37
N SER A 8 -25.93 -65.72 -3.65
CA SER A 8 -27.13 -65.05 -4.17
C SER A 8 -27.20 -63.56 -3.81
N ILE A 9 -26.90 -62.76 -4.83
CA ILE A 9 -27.08 -61.31 -4.91
C ILE A 9 -28.58 -60.99 -4.81
N LEU A 10 -28.96 -60.18 -3.82
CA LEU A 10 -30.15 -59.32 -3.85
C LEU A 10 -29.82 -58.02 -3.10
N LYS A 11 -29.84 -56.90 -3.82
CA LYS A 11 -30.18 -55.58 -3.25
C LYS A 11 -31.71 -55.56 -3.07
N PRO A 12 -32.30 -54.79 -2.12
CA PRO A 12 -32.24 -53.33 -2.21
C PRO A 12 -32.38 -52.51 -0.89
N ASP A 13 -32.20 -51.20 -1.07
CA ASP A 13 -32.82 -50.04 -0.40
C ASP A 13 -32.57 -49.65 1.07
N ASN A 14 -31.84 -48.53 1.17
CA ASN A 14 -32.25 -47.26 1.80
C ASN A 14 -31.99 -47.00 3.30
N ALA A 15 -31.36 -45.84 3.50
CA ALA A 15 -31.34 -44.97 4.68
C ALA A 15 -30.57 -45.42 5.94
N ALA A 16 -29.26 -45.09 5.98
CA ALA A 16 -28.65 -44.36 7.09
C ALA A 16 -27.13 -44.17 6.84
N SER A 17 -26.71 -42.94 6.57
CA SER A 17 -25.39 -42.41 6.98
C SER A 17 -25.32 -40.94 6.61
N GLN A 18 -25.68 -40.08 7.58
CA GLN A 18 -25.44 -38.65 7.50
C GLN A 18 -24.00 -38.32 7.93
N ASN A 19 -23.37 -37.50 7.10
CA ASN A 19 -22.29 -36.55 7.38
C ASN A 19 -20.93 -37.08 7.83
N VAL A 20 -20.15 -37.51 6.84
CA VAL A 20 -18.70 -37.27 6.83
C VAL A 20 -18.48 -35.77 6.54
N ILE A 21 -18.09 -35.00 7.55
CA ILE A 21 -17.49 -33.67 7.33
C ILE A 21 -16.01 -33.91 7.05
N PRO A 22 -15.46 -33.52 5.88
CA PRO A 22 -14.06 -33.74 5.56
C PRO A 22 -13.17 -32.80 6.40
N GLU A 23 -12.02 -33.29 6.86
CA GLU A 23 -10.97 -32.54 7.58
C GLU A 23 -10.25 -31.49 6.70
N GLY A 24 -11.02 -30.66 5.98
CA GLY A 24 -10.53 -29.50 5.22
C GLY A 24 -10.95 -28.15 5.82
N GLU A 25 -11.91 -28.14 6.74
CA GLU A 25 -12.53 -26.90 7.26
C GLU A 25 -12.03 -26.50 8.66
N ARG A 26 -10.73 -26.64 8.94
CA ARG A 26 -10.15 -26.10 10.19
C ARG A 26 -9.21 -24.92 10.02
N MET A 27 -9.03 -24.41 8.80
CA MET A 27 -8.11 -23.29 8.52
C MET A 27 -8.70 -22.23 7.57
N ALA A 28 -10.02 -22.05 7.57
CA ALA A 28 -10.69 -21.01 6.77
C ALA A 28 -11.73 -20.24 7.59
N SER A 29 -11.38 -19.81 8.79
CA SER A 29 -12.12 -18.75 9.47
C SER A 29 -11.19 -18.10 10.49
N LEU A 30 -10.58 -16.97 10.12
CA LEU A 30 -10.00 -15.93 11.00
C LEU A 30 -9.10 -14.93 10.25
N SER A 31 -9.06 -14.91 8.91
CA SER A 31 -8.35 -13.87 8.14
C SER A 31 -9.20 -12.65 7.78
N ASP A 32 -10.50 -12.67 8.06
CA ASP A 32 -11.45 -11.68 7.55
C ASP A 32 -11.64 -10.49 8.50
N GLY A 33 -11.61 -9.28 7.96
CA GLY A 33 -11.79 -8.00 8.68
C GLY A 33 -10.52 -7.32 9.19
N ARG A 34 -9.62 -8.01 9.91
CA ARG A 34 -8.42 -7.37 10.50
C ARG A 34 -7.37 -6.98 9.45
N ASN A 35 -7.13 -7.84 8.47
CA ASN A 35 -6.22 -7.53 7.37
C ASN A 35 -6.80 -6.46 6.44
N SER A 36 -8.12 -6.44 6.25
CA SER A 36 -8.78 -5.44 5.40
C SER A 36 -8.67 -4.01 5.97
N ARG A 37 -8.82 -3.84 7.29
CA ARG A 37 -8.60 -2.53 7.94
C ARG A 37 -7.14 -2.10 7.92
N ARG A 38 -6.21 -3.04 8.07
CA ARG A 38 -4.79 -2.73 8.00
C ARG A 38 -4.38 -2.31 6.59
N LEU A 39 -4.91 -2.99 5.57
CA LEU A 39 -4.70 -2.63 4.18
C LEU A 39 -5.35 -1.30 3.82
N SER A 40 -6.56 -0.98 4.34
CA SER A 40 -7.20 0.32 4.10
C SER A 40 -6.44 1.48 4.74
N LEU A 41 -5.92 1.32 5.96
CA LEU A 41 -5.08 2.34 6.62
C LEU A 41 -3.76 2.57 5.86
N ILE A 42 -3.15 1.49 5.36
CA ILE A 42 -1.95 1.57 4.51
C ILE A 42 -2.30 2.28 3.20
N PHE A 43 -3.42 1.93 2.57
CA PHE A 43 -3.87 2.58 1.33
C PHE A 43 -4.18 4.07 1.53
N GLU A 44 -4.89 4.45 2.59
CA GLU A 44 -5.17 5.86 2.93
C GLU A 44 -3.88 6.65 3.16
N SER A 45 -2.88 6.06 3.84
CA SER A 45 -1.58 6.71 4.01
C SER A 45 -0.81 6.87 2.68
N HIS A 46 -0.90 5.88 1.78
CA HIS A 46 -0.26 5.95 0.47
C HIS A 46 -0.97 6.90 -0.50
N THR A 47 -2.31 6.97 -0.49
CA THR A 47 -3.06 7.94 -1.31
C THR A 47 -2.82 9.37 -0.84
N GLN A 48 -2.72 9.60 0.47
CA GLN A 48 -2.37 10.93 1.01
C GLN A 48 -0.94 11.39 0.65
N GLN A 49 -0.01 10.45 0.46
CA GLN A 49 1.38 10.75 0.07
C GLN A 49 1.56 10.96 -1.44
N ALA A 50 0.86 10.18 -2.28
CA ALA A 50 0.87 10.35 -3.73
C ALA A 50 0.27 11.70 -4.15
N ASP A 51 -0.64 12.26 -3.34
CA ASP A 51 -1.37 13.51 -3.61
C ASP A 51 -0.55 14.80 -3.45
N VAL A 52 0.55 14.81 -2.70
CA VAL A 52 1.18 16.10 -2.37
C VAL A 52 1.87 16.74 -3.57
N PHE A 53 2.50 15.94 -4.44
CA PHE A 53 3.13 16.44 -5.66
C PHE A 53 2.09 16.96 -6.65
N ASP A 54 0.92 16.32 -6.71
CA ASP A 54 -0.20 16.77 -7.53
C ASP A 54 -0.79 18.07 -6.99
N LEU A 55 -0.98 18.16 -5.66
CA LEU A 55 -1.51 19.33 -4.96
C LEU A 55 -0.67 20.60 -5.22
N ILE A 56 0.65 20.47 -5.28
CA ILE A 56 1.56 21.60 -5.52
C ILE A 56 1.92 21.82 -7.00
N GLY A 57 1.38 20.99 -7.91
CA GLY A 57 1.63 21.08 -9.35
C GLY A 57 3.04 20.66 -9.78
N TRP A 58 3.61 19.67 -9.08
CA TRP A 58 4.93 19.06 -9.30
C TRP A 58 4.81 17.58 -9.71
N SER A 59 3.64 17.18 -10.19
CA SER A 59 3.32 15.84 -10.67
C SER A 59 4.20 15.41 -11.86
N ASP A 60 4.68 16.38 -12.64
CA ASP A 60 5.55 16.24 -13.80
C ASP A 60 7.05 16.08 -13.47
N LEU A 61 7.44 16.19 -12.20
CA LEU A 61 8.85 16.07 -11.83
C LEU A 61 9.39 14.64 -12.06
N PRO A 62 10.67 14.50 -12.48
CA PRO A 62 11.32 13.21 -12.55
C PRO A 62 11.37 12.50 -11.20
N ASP A 63 11.25 11.18 -11.21
CA ASP A 63 11.19 10.36 -9.99
C ASP A 63 12.42 10.55 -9.10
N SER A 64 13.61 10.72 -9.68
CA SER A 64 14.83 10.97 -8.91
C SER A 64 14.75 12.26 -8.09
N LEU A 65 14.16 13.32 -8.64
CA LEU A 65 13.97 14.58 -7.91
C LEU A 65 12.86 14.46 -6.87
N LYS A 66 11.75 13.81 -7.22
CA LYS A 66 10.64 13.52 -6.29
C LYS A 66 11.12 12.73 -5.07
N MET A 67 11.98 11.74 -5.26
CA MET A 67 12.53 10.93 -4.18
C MET A 67 13.34 11.76 -3.18
N VAL A 68 14.18 12.67 -3.67
CA VAL A 68 15.05 13.51 -2.83
C VAL A 68 14.25 14.50 -1.99
N VAL A 69 13.14 15.02 -2.52
CA VAL A 69 12.33 16.04 -1.83
C VAL A 69 11.11 15.48 -1.12
N ARG A 70 10.90 14.15 -1.16
CA ARG A 70 9.69 13.51 -0.63
C ARG A 70 9.40 13.90 0.82
N THR A 71 10.39 13.80 1.70
CA THR A 71 10.24 14.13 3.12
C THR A 71 9.92 15.61 3.33
N ASP A 72 10.51 16.50 2.53
CA ASP A 72 10.18 17.92 2.57
C ASP A 72 8.73 18.15 2.17
N MET A 73 8.22 17.39 1.20
CA MET A 73 6.84 17.51 0.74
C MET A 73 5.83 17.01 1.77
N GLU A 74 6.13 15.94 2.51
CA GLU A 74 5.28 15.49 3.63
C GLU A 74 5.12 16.60 4.68
N ALA A 75 6.24 17.26 5.04
CA ALA A 75 6.21 18.40 5.94
C ALA A 75 5.48 19.63 5.36
N TYR A 76 5.51 19.83 4.04
CA TYR A 76 4.69 20.87 3.40
C TYR A 76 3.20 20.54 3.46
N ARG A 77 2.83 19.29 3.17
CA ARG A 77 1.46 18.81 3.22
C ARG A 77 0.84 19.06 4.59
N ASP A 78 1.51 18.62 5.63
CA ASP A 78 0.99 18.68 7.00
C ASP A 78 0.76 20.13 7.45
N GLU A 79 1.62 21.06 7.03
CA GLU A 79 1.39 22.49 7.27
C GLU A 79 0.26 23.08 6.43
N LEU A 80 0.16 22.69 5.15
CA LEU A 80 -0.96 23.13 4.29
C LEU A 80 -2.31 22.63 4.81
N LEU A 81 -2.34 21.44 5.42
CA LEU A 81 -3.51 20.89 6.11
C LEU A 81 -3.75 21.51 7.49
N GLY A 82 -2.89 22.41 7.95
CA GLY A 82 -3.03 23.08 9.24
C GLY A 82 -2.72 22.19 10.44
N LEU A 83 -2.03 21.05 10.26
CA LEU A 83 -1.66 20.15 11.35
C LEU A 83 -0.59 20.77 12.25
N TYR A 84 0.28 21.61 11.69
CA TYR A 84 1.18 22.47 12.43
C TYR A 84 1.60 23.70 11.60
N SER A 85 2.38 24.59 12.19
CA SER A 85 3.07 25.69 11.48
C SER A 85 4.45 25.89 12.09
N THR A 86 5.51 25.85 11.28
CA THR A 86 6.88 25.96 11.77
C THR A 86 7.43 27.39 11.69
N CYS A 87 7.95 27.88 12.82
CA CYS A 87 8.73 29.12 12.89
C CYS A 87 10.25 28.85 12.82
N ASP A 88 10.66 27.59 12.64
CA ASP A 88 12.07 27.22 12.65
C ASP A 88 12.80 27.72 11.39
N ARG A 89 13.92 28.42 11.60
CA ARG A 89 14.69 29.03 10.50
C ARG A 89 15.33 28.00 9.57
N ASN A 90 15.72 26.85 10.08
CA ASN A 90 16.35 25.81 9.27
C ASN A 90 15.31 25.13 8.37
N VAL A 91 14.10 24.89 8.89
CA VAL A 91 12.99 24.38 8.06
C VAL A 91 12.64 25.37 6.95
N GLN A 92 12.53 26.67 7.27
CA GLN A 92 12.29 27.70 6.25
C GLN A 92 13.42 27.80 5.21
N ARG A 93 14.68 27.64 5.61
CA ARG A 93 15.83 27.62 4.69
C ARG A 93 15.79 26.41 3.77
N ARG A 94 15.52 25.22 4.31
CA ARG A 94 15.39 23.98 3.54
C ARG A 94 14.29 24.12 2.49
N ARG A 95 13.13 24.65 2.88
CA ARG A 95 12.01 24.97 1.99
C ARG A 95 12.37 25.86 0.82
N LYS A 96 13.05 26.98 1.13
CA LYS A 96 13.54 27.90 0.09
C LYS A 96 14.51 27.22 -0.86
N SER A 97 15.40 26.36 -0.34
CA SER A 97 16.33 25.58 -1.16
C SER A 97 15.58 24.63 -2.11
N VAL A 98 14.64 23.85 -1.58
CA VAL A 98 13.82 22.92 -2.38
C VAL A 98 13.07 23.65 -3.48
N SER A 99 12.34 24.71 -3.15
CA SER A 99 11.59 25.49 -4.14
C SER A 99 12.50 26.14 -5.19
N TYR A 100 13.68 26.62 -4.78
CA TYR A 100 14.66 27.18 -5.70
C TYR A 100 15.17 26.14 -6.70
N TRP A 101 15.63 24.99 -6.25
CA TRP A 101 16.23 23.97 -7.11
C TRP A 101 15.22 23.29 -8.01
N VAL A 102 14.00 23.04 -7.52
CA VAL A 102 12.91 22.54 -8.35
C VAL A 102 12.56 23.55 -9.45
N LYS A 103 12.46 24.84 -9.11
CA LYS A 103 12.22 25.89 -10.09
C LYS A 103 13.36 25.99 -11.10
N ALA A 104 14.61 26.01 -10.65
CA ALA A 104 15.78 26.08 -11.52
C ALA A 104 15.83 24.91 -12.52
N TYR A 105 15.45 23.70 -12.08
CA TYR A 105 15.32 22.55 -12.99
C TYR A 105 14.20 22.76 -14.01
N ARG A 106 12.99 23.17 -13.57
CA ARG A 106 11.83 23.38 -14.46
C ARG A 106 12.04 24.51 -15.47
N ASP A 107 12.72 25.58 -15.07
CA ASP A 107 13.07 26.72 -15.92
C ASP A 107 14.24 26.37 -16.88
N GLY A 108 14.80 25.15 -16.82
CA GLY A 108 15.92 24.72 -17.66
C GLY A 108 17.26 25.36 -17.30
N ILE A 109 17.38 25.97 -16.12
CA ILE A 109 18.60 26.65 -15.64
C ILE A 109 19.66 25.63 -15.20
N CYS A 110 19.24 24.48 -14.68
CA CYS A 110 20.16 23.43 -14.26
C CYS A 110 19.73 22.02 -14.73
N SER A 111 20.70 21.10 -14.75
CA SER A 111 20.43 19.70 -15.05
C SER A 111 19.73 19.00 -13.89
N LEU A 112 19.02 17.90 -14.18
CA LEU A 112 18.42 17.03 -13.17
C LEU A 112 19.45 16.56 -12.12
N GLN A 113 20.65 16.17 -12.58
CA GLN A 113 21.73 15.72 -11.70
C GLN A 113 22.20 16.84 -10.76
N THR A 114 22.30 18.07 -11.25
CA THR A 114 22.66 19.23 -10.44
C THR A 114 21.61 19.49 -9.37
N ALA A 115 20.33 19.48 -9.73
CA ALA A 115 19.23 19.70 -8.79
C ALA A 115 19.18 18.60 -7.71
N VAL A 116 19.32 17.33 -8.11
CA VAL A 116 19.39 16.18 -7.19
C VAL A 116 20.59 16.33 -6.24
N SER A 117 21.78 16.62 -6.78
CA SER A 117 23.01 16.73 -5.97
C SER A 117 22.96 17.90 -4.99
N ALA A 118 22.23 18.98 -5.29
CA ALA A 118 22.11 20.13 -4.40
C ALA A 118 21.06 19.93 -3.29
N LEU A 119 20.16 18.97 -3.46
CA LEU A 119 19.05 18.70 -2.55
C LEU A 119 19.23 17.43 -1.71
N SER A 120 20.17 16.56 -2.11
CA SER A 120 20.60 15.35 -1.38
C SER A 120 21.48 15.73 -0.19
#